data_AF-A0A661VMV8-F1
#
_entry.id   AF-A0A661VMV8-F1
#
_cell.length_a   1.000
_cell.length_b   1.000
_cell.length_c   1.000
_cell.angle_alpha   90.00
_cell.angle_beta   90.00
_cell.angle_gamma   90.00
#
_symmetry.space_group_name_H-M   'P 1'
#
loop_
_entity.id
_entity.type
_entity.pdbx_description
1 polymer ?
#
loop_
_entity_poly.entity_id
_entity_poly.type
_entity_poly.pdbx_seq_one_letter_code
_entity_poly.pdbx_strand_id
1 'polypeptide(L)'
;MSVDLERPPISPFLALVAMLLIAYIFLTVQGYESAARPLGELISITVIAIVSYYLGWSRRQYLHALSDDNFARNCGHLCVRYIARLGYIVLGFGLGLLIEHAVTAGIDLSLRELLLGHEWIGLYCIVIGMVLIGYAKRLGYYLRAALRIPQ
;
A
#
# COMPACT_ATOMS: atom_id res chain seq x y z
N MET A 1 -12.56 12.08 26.45
CA MET A 1 -11.11 12.18 26.74
C MET A 1 -10.41 12.01 25.40
N SER A 2 -10.07 13.10 24.74
CA SER A 2 -9.39 13.07 23.44
C SER A 2 -7.98 12.53 23.66
N VAL A 3 -7.74 11.29 23.24
CA VAL A 3 -6.37 10.79 23.14
C VAL A 3 -5.76 11.54 21.96
N ASP A 4 -4.94 12.54 22.24
CA ASP A 4 -4.06 13.14 21.24
C ASP A 4 -3.11 12.04 20.77
N LEU A 5 -3.52 11.31 19.73
CA LEU A 5 -2.70 10.33 19.04
C LEU A 5 -1.63 11.12 18.28
N GLU A 6 -0.58 11.50 19.02
CA GLU A 6 0.57 12.21 18.51
C GLU A 6 1.08 11.49 17.25
N ARG A 7 1.32 12.27 16.19
CA ARG A 7 1.77 11.72 14.91
C ARG A 7 3.16 11.10 15.13
N PRO A 8 3.35 9.80 14.84
CA PRO A 8 4.65 9.20 15.00
C PRO A 8 5.66 9.93 14.11
N PRO A 9 6.87 10.23 14.62
CA PRO A 9 7.88 10.93 13.85
C PRO A 9 8.39 10.03 12.73
N ILE A 10 8.36 10.53 11.49
CA ILE A 10 8.83 9.80 10.29
C ILE A 10 10.36 9.86 10.17
N SER A 11 10.97 10.96 10.62
CA SER A 11 12.41 11.22 10.52
C SER A 11 13.31 10.10 11.06
N PRO A 12 13.10 9.50 12.25
CA PRO A 12 13.99 8.45 12.76
C PRO A 12 13.92 7.17 11.92
N PHE A 13 12.74 6.81 11.42
CA PHE A 13 12.57 5.63 10.57
C PHE A 13 13.22 5.83 9.21
N LEU A 14 13.10 7.03 8.65
CA LEU A 14 13.73 7.37 7.37
C LEU A 14 15.26 7.37 7.48
N ALA A 15 15.79 7.92 8.58
CA ALA A 15 17.22 7.89 8.88
C ALA A 15 17.74 6.45 9.07
N LEU A 16 16.99 5.60 9.77
CA LEU A 16 17.33 4.18 9.95
C LEU A 16 17.43 3.45 8.61
N VAL A 17 16.40 3.56 7.76
CA VAL A 17 16.40 2.92 6.44
C VAL A 17 17.53 3.46 5.57
N ALA A 18 17.78 4.77 5.59
CA ALA A 18 18.87 5.38 4.84
C ALA A 18 20.25 4.85 5.29
N MET A 19 20.49 4.74 6.59
CA MET A 19 21.76 4.18 7.11
C MET A 19 21.95 2.72 6.69
N LEU A 20 20.90 1.89 6.79
CA LEU A 20 20.97 0.50 6.35
C LEU A 20 21.23 0.40 4.85
N LEU A 21 20.59 1.26 4.04
CA LEU A 21 20.78 1.29 2.59
C LEU A 21 22.21 1.70 2.20
N ILE A 22 22.77 2.70 2.88
CA ILE A 22 24.17 3.12 2.69
C ILE A 22 25.12 1.98 3.03
N ALA A 23 24.89 1.30 4.16
CA ALA A 23 25.70 0.14 4.55
C ALA A 23 25.60 -1.01 3.53
N TYR A 24 24.41 -1.26 2.98
CA TYR A 24 24.19 -2.27 1.94
C TYR A 24 24.94 -1.94 0.65
N ILE A 25 24.84 -0.69 0.18
CA ILE A 25 25.57 -0.24 -1.01
C ILE A 25 27.07 -0.37 -0.78
N PHE A 26 27.57 0.07 0.38
CA PHE A 26 28.99 -0.02 0.71
C PHE A 26 29.51 -1.48 0.68
N LEU A 27 28.80 -2.40 1.33
CA LEU A 27 29.19 -3.82 1.36
C LEU A 27 29.12 -4.47 -0.03
N THR A 28 28.12 -4.11 -0.83
CA THR A 28 27.95 -4.61 -2.19
C THR A 28 29.09 -4.13 -3.10
N VAL A 29 29.45 -2.85 -3.03
CA VAL A 29 30.55 -2.27 -3.83
C VAL A 29 31.91 -2.87 -3.47
N GLN A 30 32.11 -3.23 -2.20
CA GLN A 30 33.35 -3.88 -1.73
C GLN A 30 33.41 -5.40 -2.00
N GLY A 31 32.37 -5.98 -2.61
CA GLY A 31 32.32 -7.41 -2.94
C GLY A 31 32.08 -8.33 -1.74
N TYR A 32 31.62 -7.80 -0.60
CA TYR A 32 31.28 -8.60 0.59
C TYR A 32 29.86 -9.18 0.49
N GLU A 33 29.63 -10.05 -0.50
CA GLU A 33 28.31 -10.62 -0.78
C GLU A 33 27.70 -11.38 0.41
N SER A 34 28.54 -12.06 1.19
CA SER A 34 28.11 -12.82 2.38
C SER A 34 27.51 -11.95 3.48
N ALA A 35 27.93 -10.68 3.58
CA ALA A 35 27.41 -9.70 4.53
C ALA A 35 26.31 -8.81 3.92
N ALA A 36 26.38 -8.52 2.62
CA ALA A 36 25.40 -7.70 1.93
C ALA A 36 24.02 -8.40 1.85
N ARG A 37 23.99 -9.70 1.59
CA ARG A 37 22.74 -10.48 1.46
C ARG A 37 21.84 -10.45 2.71
N PRO A 38 22.33 -10.80 3.93
CA PRO A 38 21.51 -10.70 5.13
C PRO A 38 21.14 -9.25 5.50
N LEU A 39 21.98 -8.27 5.12
CA LEU A 39 21.65 -6.86 5.33
C LEU A 39 20.48 -6.40 4.44
N GLY A 40 20.41 -6.89 3.20
CA GLY A 40 19.26 -6.68 2.32
C GLY A 40 17.96 -7.23 2.91
N GLU A 41 18.00 -8.44 3.45
CA GLU A 41 16.87 -9.05 4.16
C GLU A 41 16.45 -8.24 5.40
N LEU A 42 17.43 -7.74 6.16
CA LEU A 42 17.18 -6.88 7.31
C LEU A 42 16.50 -5.57 6.91
N ILE A 43 16.90 -4.95 5.79
CA ILE A 43 16.22 -3.77 5.25
C ILE A 43 14.77 -4.10 4.92
N SER A 44 14.50 -5.21 4.24
CA SER A 44 13.13 -5.63 3.90
C SER A 44 12.26 -5.82 5.15
N ILE A 45 12.77 -6.54 6.15
CA ILE A 45 12.05 -6.76 7.43
C ILE A 45 11.80 -5.42 8.13
N THR A 46 12.79 -4.53 8.15
CA THR A 46 12.68 -3.21 8.78
C THR A 46 11.60 -2.36 8.10
N VAL A 47 11.58 -2.34 6.76
CA VAL A 47 10.55 -1.63 5.98
C VAL A 47 9.16 -2.20 6.28
N ILE A 48 9.02 -3.54 6.29
CA ILE A 48 7.74 -4.19 6.62
C ILE A 48 7.29 -3.82 8.04
N ALA A 49 8.20 -3.79 9.01
CA ALA A 49 7.89 -3.40 10.39
C ALA A 49 7.43 -1.94 10.50
N ILE A 50 8.13 -1.02 9.81
CA ILE A 50 7.76 0.40 9.76
C ILE A 50 6.38 0.56 9.15
N VAL A 51 6.13 -0.02 7.97
CA VAL A 51 4.84 0.05 7.29
C VAL A 51 3.73 -0.53 8.16
N SER A 52 3.96 -1.67 8.82
CA SER A 52 2.99 -2.31 9.72
C SER A 52 2.67 -1.43 10.94
N TYR A 53 3.66 -0.74 11.50
CA TYR A 53 3.46 0.19 12.61
C TYR A 53 2.56 1.37 12.21
N TYR A 54 2.85 2.01 11.07
CA TYR A 54 2.03 3.12 10.56
C TYR A 54 0.62 2.68 10.15
N LEU A 55 0.47 1.48 9.57
CA LEU A 55 -0.84 0.86 9.30
C LEU A 55 -1.63 0.62 10.61
N GLY A 56 -0.97 0.12 11.65
CA GLY A 56 -1.58 -0.06 12.97
C GLY A 56 -2.04 1.27 13.58
N TRP A 57 -1.20 2.30 13.53
CA TRP A 57 -1.51 3.64 14.04
C TRP A 57 -2.68 4.29 13.28
N SER A 58 -2.63 4.31 11.95
CA SER A 58 -3.71 4.84 11.11
C SER A 58 -5.04 4.11 11.32
N ARG A 59 -5.03 2.79 11.51
CA ARG A 59 -6.23 2.02 11.87
C ARG A 59 -6.82 2.48 13.20
N ARG A 60 -5.99 2.71 14.22
CA ARG A 60 -6.48 3.23 15.53
C ARG A 60 -7.09 4.61 15.39
N GLN A 61 -6.47 5.51 14.62
CA GLN A 61 -7.03 6.83 14.34
C GLN A 61 -8.38 6.73 13.62
N TYR A 62 -8.48 5.87 12.60
CA TYR A 62 -9.73 5.65 11.87
C TYR A 62 -10.85 5.11 12.79
N LEU A 63 -10.56 4.11 13.62
CA LEU A 63 -11.52 3.55 14.56
C LEU A 63 -11.97 4.58 15.61
N HIS A 64 -11.05 5.41 16.10
CA HIS A 64 -11.38 6.50 17.02
C HIS A 64 -12.24 7.56 16.33
N ALA A 65 -11.92 7.96 15.10
CA ALA A 65 -12.73 8.89 14.33
C ALA A 65 -14.13 8.33 14.03
N LEU A 66 -14.27 7.01 13.82
CA LEU A 66 -15.57 6.37 13.65
C LEU A 66 -16.43 6.34 14.92
N SER A 67 -15.82 6.42 16.11
CA SER A 67 -16.54 6.44 17.38
C SER A 67 -17.26 7.77 17.66
N ASP A 68 -16.99 8.80 16.84
CA ASP A 68 -17.73 10.06 16.84
C ASP A 68 -18.88 9.97 15.81
N ASP A 69 -20.12 9.94 16.32
CA ASP A 69 -21.35 9.81 15.51
C ASP A 69 -21.48 10.90 14.43
N ASN A 70 -20.98 12.11 14.70
CA ASN A 70 -21.01 13.22 13.73
C ASN A 70 -20.00 13.00 12.60
N PHE A 71 -18.82 12.47 12.90
CA PHE A 71 -17.81 12.15 11.89
C PHE A 71 -18.23 10.95 11.03
N ALA A 72 -18.81 9.91 11.63
CA ALA A 72 -19.31 8.75 10.89
C ALA A 72 -20.38 9.12 9.86
N ARG A 73 -21.33 10.00 10.24
CA ARG A 73 -22.37 10.52 9.33
C ARG A 73 -21.81 11.44 8.24
N ASN A 74 -20.94 12.38 8.60
CA ASN A 74 -20.49 13.43 7.67
C ASN A 74 -19.30 13.02 6.81
N CYS A 75 -18.46 12.09 7.26
CA CYS A 75 -17.20 11.76 6.59
C CYS A 75 -17.11 10.30 6.11
N GLY A 76 -18.03 9.42 6.50
CA GLY A 76 -18.03 8.01 6.08
C GLY A 76 -18.10 7.83 4.55
N HIS A 77 -18.84 8.69 3.86
CA HIS A 77 -18.97 8.65 2.40
C HIS A 77 -17.71 9.13 1.67
N LEU A 78 -16.89 9.98 2.29
CA LEU A 78 -15.60 10.42 1.75
C LEU A 78 -14.63 9.25 1.68
N CYS A 79 -14.55 8.43 2.73
CA CYS A 79 -13.71 7.23 2.76
C CYS A 79 -14.01 6.29 1.59
N VAL A 80 -15.30 6.03 1.32
CA VAL A 80 -15.74 5.21 0.18
C VAL A 80 -15.27 5.80 -1.16
N ARG A 81 -15.41 7.11 -1.35
CA ARG A 81 -14.97 7.78 -2.60
C ARG A 81 -13.45 7.74 -2.75
N TYR A 82 -12.68 7.89 -1.68
CA TYR A 82 -11.21 7.82 -1.73
C TYR A 82 -10.72 6.41 -2.03
N ILE A 83 -11.29 5.36 -1.44
CA ILE A 83 -10.93 3.97 -1.74
C ILE A 83 -11.26 3.63 -3.21
N ALA A 84 -12.43 4.07 -3.71
CA ALA A 84 -12.78 3.89 -5.12
C ALA A 84 -11.78 4.60 -6.05
N ARG A 85 -11.43 5.87 -5.75
CA ARG A 85 -10.42 6.62 -6.51
C ARG A 85 -9.05 5.95 -6.50
N LEU A 86 -8.62 5.45 -5.34
CA LEU A 86 -7.37 4.68 -5.23
C LEU A 86 -7.42 3.45 -6.14
N GLY A 87 -8.53 2.71 -6.12
CA GLY A 87 -8.74 1.55 -7.00
C GLY A 87 -8.63 1.91 -8.49
N TYR A 88 -9.21 3.03 -8.93
CA TYR A 88 -9.08 3.50 -10.31
C TYR A 88 -7.65 3.92 -10.68
N ILE A 89 -6.93 4.58 -9.78
CA ILE A 89 -5.52 4.95 -9.99
C ILE A 89 -4.66 3.70 -10.15
N VAL A 90 -4.81 2.73 -9.23
CA VAL A 90 -4.06 1.47 -9.25
C VAL A 90 -4.38 0.65 -10.51
N LEU A 91 -5.64 0.64 -10.95
CA LEU A 91 -6.07 -0.04 -12.18
C LEU A 91 -5.46 0.63 -13.42
N GLY A 92 -5.51 1.96 -13.51
CA GLY A 92 -4.89 2.72 -14.60
C GLY A 92 -3.37 2.54 -14.65
N PHE A 93 -2.70 2.54 -13.49
CA PHE A 93 -1.28 2.25 -13.37
C PHE A 93 -0.94 0.84 -13.84
N GLY A 94 -1.72 -0.17 -13.44
CA GLY A 94 -1.53 -1.55 -13.87
C GLY A 94 -1.72 -1.76 -15.38
N LEU A 95 -2.72 -1.11 -15.98
CA LEU A 95 -2.89 -1.09 -17.44
C LEU A 95 -1.72 -0.41 -18.15
N GLY A 96 -1.24 0.70 -17.60
CA GLY A 96 -0.06 1.41 -18.14
C GLY A 96 1.18 0.53 -18.15
N LEU A 97 1.44 -0.21 -17.07
CA LEU A 97 2.56 -1.15 -16.99
C LEU A 97 2.44 -2.31 -17.99
N LEU A 98 1.23 -2.85 -18.20
CA LEU A 98 1.03 -3.88 -19.23
C LEU A 98 1.30 -3.35 -20.64
N ILE A 99 0.84 -2.14 -20.95
CA ILE A 99 1.06 -1.52 -22.27
C ILE A 99 2.55 -1.21 -22.45
N GLU A 100 3.21 -0.64 -21.46
CA GLU A 100 4.65 -0.35 -21.50
C GLU A 100 5.44 -1.63 -21.76
N HIS A 101 5.20 -2.69 -20.98
CA HIS A 101 5.85 -3.97 -21.15
C HIS A 101 5.58 -4.60 -22.52
N ALA A 102 4.33 -4.55 -23.00
CA ALA A 102 3.98 -5.07 -24.33
C ALA A 102 4.68 -4.31 -25.47
N VAL A 103 4.98 -3.02 -25.30
CA VAL A 103 5.67 -2.19 -26.30
C VAL A 103 7.19 -2.35 -26.22
N THR A 104 7.77 -2.43 -25.02
CA THR A 104 9.23 -2.46 -24.83
C THR A 104 9.83 -3.87 -24.92
N ALA A 105 9.12 -4.87 -24.41
CA ALA A 105 9.59 -6.26 -24.33
C ALA A 105 8.81 -7.24 -25.23
N GLY A 106 7.67 -6.82 -25.79
CA GLY A 106 6.75 -7.70 -26.51
C GLY A 106 5.84 -8.48 -25.56
N ILE A 107 4.99 -9.36 -26.09
CA ILE A 107 4.11 -10.22 -25.26
C ILE A 107 4.82 -11.56 -25.04
N ASP A 108 5.86 -11.55 -24.19
CA ASP A 108 6.52 -12.79 -23.77
C ASP A 108 5.97 -13.25 -22.42
N LEU A 109 4.73 -13.77 -22.43
CA LEU A 109 4.07 -14.31 -21.23
C LEU A 109 4.58 -15.72 -20.92
N SER A 110 5.88 -15.84 -20.73
CA SER A 110 6.54 -17.07 -20.33
C SER A 110 5.96 -17.55 -19.00
N LEU A 111 5.12 -18.58 -19.06
CA LEU A 111 4.52 -19.25 -17.90
C LEU A 111 5.57 -19.99 -17.03
N ARG A 112 6.87 -19.84 -17.30
CA ARG A 112 7.95 -20.53 -16.57
C ARG A 112 8.56 -19.67 -15.46
N GLU A 113 8.46 -18.34 -15.54
CA GLU A 113 8.87 -17.39 -14.48
C GLU A 113 7.67 -16.95 -13.60
N LEU A 114 6.78 -17.91 -13.35
CA LEU A 114 5.32 -17.77 -13.42
C LEU A 114 4.61 -16.88 -12.39
N LEU A 115 5.21 -16.52 -11.26
CA LEU A 115 4.46 -15.88 -10.15
C LEU A 115 5.23 -14.79 -9.40
N LEU A 116 6.47 -14.50 -9.78
CA LEU A 116 7.33 -13.49 -9.16
C LEU A 116 8.05 -12.61 -10.19
N GLY A 117 7.85 -12.87 -11.49
CA GLY A 117 8.37 -12.03 -12.56
C GLY A 117 7.77 -10.63 -12.48
N HIS A 118 8.63 -9.62 -12.63
CA HIS A 118 8.25 -8.20 -12.65
C HIS A 118 7.25 -7.84 -13.76
N GLU A 119 7.12 -8.72 -14.76
CA GLU A 119 6.17 -8.68 -15.87
C GLU A 119 4.71 -8.76 -15.41
N TRP A 120 4.45 -9.44 -14.28
CA TRP A 120 3.10 -9.63 -13.73
C TRP A 120 2.64 -8.49 -12.83
N ILE A 121 3.53 -7.51 -12.53
CA ILE A 121 3.22 -6.38 -11.65
C ILE A 121 2.01 -5.59 -12.19
N GLY A 122 1.94 -5.40 -13.52
CA GLY A 122 0.79 -4.76 -14.15
C GLY A 122 -0.52 -5.50 -13.90
N LEU A 123 -0.50 -6.83 -14.01
CA LEU A 123 -1.68 -7.68 -13.74
C LEU A 123 -2.08 -7.65 -12.26
N TYR A 124 -1.11 -7.74 -11.34
CA TYR A 124 -1.38 -7.64 -9.91
C TYR A 124 -2.01 -6.30 -9.54
N CYS A 125 -1.53 -5.19 -10.10
CA CYS A 125 -2.14 -3.88 -9.93
C CYS A 125 -3.59 -3.87 -10.44
N ILE A 126 -3.89 -4.46 -11.60
CA ILE A 126 -5.26 -4.52 -12.12
C ILE A 126 -6.18 -5.30 -11.18
N VAL A 127 -5.76 -6.49 -10.73
CA VAL A 127 -6.55 -7.31 -9.78
C VAL A 127 -6.79 -6.57 -8.48
N ILE A 128 -5.75 -5.96 -7.89
CA ILE A 128 -5.85 -5.18 -6.66
C ILE A 128 -6.79 -3.97 -6.86
N GLY A 129 -6.69 -3.28 -8.00
CA GLY A 129 -7.57 -2.16 -8.35
C GLY A 129 -9.04 -2.58 -8.42
N MET A 130 -9.34 -3.72 -9.05
CA MET A 130 -10.70 -4.27 -9.10
C MET A 130 -11.24 -4.65 -7.72
N VAL A 131 -10.41 -5.29 -6.89
CA VAL A 131 -10.77 -5.63 -5.50
C VAL A 131 -11.07 -4.38 -4.69
N LEU A 132 -10.27 -3.32 -4.82
CA LEU A 132 -10.49 -2.05 -4.11
C LEU A 132 -11.79 -1.36 -4.54
N ILE A 133 -12.09 -1.34 -5.83
CA ILE A 133 -13.36 -0.79 -6.36
C ILE A 133 -14.56 -1.60 -5.83
N GLY A 134 -14.47 -2.93 -5.86
CA GLY A 134 -15.50 -3.83 -5.33
C GLY A 134 -15.72 -3.64 -3.83
N TYR A 135 -14.63 -3.53 -3.06
CA TYR A 135 -14.67 -3.26 -1.63
C TYR A 135 -15.31 -1.91 -1.32
N ALA A 136 -14.96 -0.85 -2.07
CA ALA A 136 -15.59 0.46 -1.91
C ALA A 136 -17.10 0.43 -2.16
N LYS A 137 -17.56 -0.25 -3.22
CA LYS A 137 -19.00 -0.44 -3.49
C LYS A 137 -19.71 -1.14 -2.34
N ARG A 138 -19.12 -2.23 -1.84
CA ARG A 138 -19.67 -3.00 -0.71
C ARG A 138 -19.72 -2.18 0.58
N LEU A 139 -18.66 -1.44 0.89
CA LEU A 139 -18.59 -0.57 2.06
C LEU A 139 -19.64 0.54 1.99
N GLY A 140 -19.82 1.16 0.83
CA GLY A 140 -20.85 2.19 0.59
C GLY A 140 -22.28 1.66 0.72
N TYR A 141 -22.54 0.39 0.39
CA TYR A 141 -23.84 -0.24 0.63
C TYR A 141 -24.13 -0.37 2.13
N TYR A 142 -23.19 -0.91 2.92
CA TYR A 142 -23.37 -1.07 4.36
C TYR A 142 -23.49 0.27 5.10
N LEU A 143 -22.69 1.28 4.72
CA LEU A 143 -22.79 2.63 5.29
C LEU A 143 -24.16 3.26 5.05
N ARG A 144 -24.71 3.13 3.84
CA ARG A 144 -26.05 3.65 3.53
C ARG A 144 -27.15 2.91 4.31
N ALA A 145 -27.04 1.58 4.42
CA ALA A 145 -27.97 0.77 5.21
C ALA A 145 -27.93 1.13 6.71
N ALA A 146 -26.74 1.36 7.27
CA ALA A 146 -26.56 1.73 8.67
C ALA A 146 -27.04 3.16 8.98
N LEU A 147 -26.86 4.10 8.04
CA LEU A 147 -27.16 5.52 8.24
C LEU A 147 -28.59 5.94 7.84
N ARG A 148 -29.42 5.03 7.32
CA ARG A 148 -30.80 5.31 6.82
C ARG A 148 -30.89 6.52 5.86
N ILE A 149 -29.89 6.70 5.00
CA ILE A 149 -29.91 7.78 4.01
C ILE A 149 -30.83 7.34 2.86
N PRO A 150 -31.91 8.10 2.54
CA PRO A 150 -32.85 7.73 1.46
C PRO A 150 -32.18 7.77 0.08
N GLN A 151 -32.77 7.02 -0.87
CA GLN A 151 -32.27 6.82 -2.24
C GLN A 151 -32.15 8.11 -3.04
#